data_AF-A0A812Y4D3-F1
#
_entry.id   AF-A0A812Y4D3-F1
#
_cell.length_a   1.000
_cell.length_b   1.000
_cell.length_c   1.000
_cell.angle_alpha   90.00
_cell.angle_beta   90.00
_cell.angle_gamma   90.00
#
_symmetry.space_group_name_H-M   'P 1'
#
loop_
_entity.id
_entity.type
_entity.pdbx_description
1 polymer ?
#
loop_
_entity_poly.entity_id
_entity_poly.type
_entity_poly.pdbx_seq_one_letter_code
_entity_poly.pdbx_strand_id
1 'polypeptide(L)'
;MDFEVWDSPVADEFVRIIGSSLDPSDKDADEQLEGSDQSQEEARIPISDVYERAASYIADFQATRGDIIRATPCYEALRGFGWAFRFPKAADYHRSFPTDKIQEFWSHSWHGSALRKISTVMVQKNGLAAISAGTLASLLLVCLFVAGYLPGYERAPFQQTGRDSYLFGIWGMVGGTLVAIVTLIGWQCRTPIFVDVMCIHQSDPGLKSEALLSMGAFLQSSESLHVWWDETFVERLWCVFEVGAFLGSCKLSDSGRAKTLVIRPTMLGTSSIATFFSLFVAHVSFMVIPFDDLLLGWIIFSVLFLAGGHFAARSLRSYFAAVEGMLVQLRNFRIREAKCQCCMEGHTEDDSNPYCDREIISICIRKWFGTESAFEKLVATDVSAALARALGDSSFSYRWLLMVSAPFYWGYMDQVAARLRAGDMKDAAVTAIITLTFSFLAFPFIGRLGIILACKARRQRQQLWANELVTFAVFVAGFPVAGAILTMPHGGTMAAAEAKVRVEGLREWLQSGEGTFDIQQKYAEIFYGWGYTSVPVTLVSCEGRGPTSLFVLLVLAGFGM
;
A
#
# COMPACT_ATOMS: atom_id res chain seq x y z
N MET A 1 -11.75 11.25 20.80
CA MET A 1 -11.21 12.50 20.22
C MET A 1 -12.18 12.83 19.11
N ASP A 2 -13.26 13.45 19.52
CA ASP A 2 -14.55 13.20 18.92
C ASP A 2 -14.91 14.39 18.06
N PHE A 3 -14.97 14.15 16.75
CA PHE A 3 -15.70 15.02 15.84
C PHE A 3 -17.17 14.86 16.19
N GLU A 4 -17.62 15.63 17.17
CA GLU A 4 -19.02 15.81 17.53
C GLU A 4 -19.72 16.37 16.27
N VAL A 5 -20.48 15.52 15.57
CA VAL A 5 -21.12 15.92 14.31
C VAL A 5 -22.28 16.88 14.57
N TRP A 6 -22.93 16.76 15.74
CA TRP A 6 -24.01 17.64 16.19
C TRP A 6 -23.80 17.96 17.66
N ASP A 7 -22.91 18.91 17.97
CA ASP A 7 -23.03 19.61 19.25
C ASP A 7 -24.29 20.51 19.19
N SER A 8 -24.84 20.89 20.34
CA SER A 8 -26.07 21.70 20.42
C SER A 8 -26.01 22.96 19.51
N PRO A 9 -24.90 23.72 19.47
CA PRO A 9 -24.78 24.86 18.55
C PRO A 9 -24.90 24.51 17.06
N VAL A 10 -24.27 23.42 16.61
CA VAL A 10 -24.35 22.94 15.22
C VAL A 10 -25.79 22.51 14.89
N ALA A 11 -26.47 21.83 15.82
CA ALA A 11 -27.86 21.42 15.69
C ALA A 11 -28.83 22.61 15.55
N ASP A 12 -28.71 23.63 16.38
CA ASP A 12 -29.58 24.81 16.33
C ASP A 12 -29.42 25.55 14.99
N GLU A 13 -28.18 25.72 14.56
CA GLU A 13 -27.86 26.39 13.31
C GLU A 13 -28.33 25.60 12.09
N PHE A 14 -28.29 24.27 12.17
CA PHE A 14 -28.80 23.39 11.14
C PHE A 14 -30.31 23.52 10.92
N VAL A 15 -31.08 23.61 12.01
CA VAL A 15 -32.53 23.89 11.94
C VAL A 15 -32.76 25.23 11.27
N ARG A 16 -31.98 26.25 11.64
CA ARG A 16 -32.07 27.58 11.05
C ARG A 16 -31.82 27.54 9.55
N ILE A 17 -30.76 26.85 9.11
CA ILE A 17 -30.43 26.70 7.68
C ILE A 17 -31.57 26.00 6.93
N ILE A 18 -32.06 24.86 7.44
CA ILE A 18 -33.16 24.12 6.82
C ILE A 18 -34.44 24.97 6.77
N GLY A 19 -34.76 25.70 7.85
CA GLY A 19 -35.90 26.61 7.91
C GLY A 19 -35.80 27.75 6.89
N SER A 20 -34.61 28.35 6.75
CA SER A 20 -34.38 29.47 5.82
C SER A 20 -34.30 29.08 4.33
N SER A 21 -33.99 27.81 4.03
CA SER A 21 -33.91 27.28 2.67
C SER A 21 -35.29 27.03 2.03
N LEU A 22 -36.36 27.19 2.81
CA LEU A 22 -37.72 27.04 2.33
C LEU A 22 -38.10 28.22 1.44
N ASP A 23 -38.59 27.82 0.27
CA ASP A 23 -39.22 28.59 -0.80
C ASP A 23 -39.04 30.13 -0.79
N PRO A 24 -38.17 30.67 -1.66
CA PRO A 24 -38.08 32.12 -1.88
C PRO A 24 -39.41 32.76 -2.29
N SER A 25 -40.38 31.98 -2.76
CA SER A 25 -41.71 32.46 -3.15
C SER A 25 -42.63 32.82 -1.98
N ASP A 26 -42.30 32.44 -0.74
CA ASP A 26 -43.04 32.84 0.47
C ASP A 26 -42.48 34.13 1.11
N LYS A 27 -41.34 34.66 0.63
CA LYS A 27 -40.78 35.92 1.16
C LYS A 27 -41.65 37.14 0.89
N ASP A 28 -42.55 37.07 -0.10
CA ASP A 28 -43.50 38.15 -0.41
C ASP A 28 -44.73 38.14 0.52
N ALA A 29 -44.93 37.08 1.33
CA ALA A 29 -46.05 36.99 2.28
C ALA A 29 -45.74 37.63 3.65
N ASP A 30 -44.46 37.68 4.04
CA ASP A 30 -44.06 38.20 5.35
C ASP A 30 -44.05 39.74 5.44
N GLU A 31 -43.99 40.46 4.30
CA GLU A 31 -44.02 41.93 4.29
C GLU A 31 -45.41 42.53 4.60
N GLN A 32 -46.45 41.70 4.76
CA GLN A 32 -47.82 42.15 5.11
C GLN A 32 -48.23 41.89 6.58
N LEU A 33 -47.35 41.33 7.43
CA LEU A 33 -47.71 40.89 8.79
C LEU A 33 -47.05 41.65 9.96
N GLU A 34 -46.41 42.80 9.72
CA GLU A 34 -45.76 43.62 10.78
C GLU A 34 -46.72 44.33 11.78
N GLY A 35 -48.00 43.90 11.89
CA GLY A 35 -49.04 44.66 12.58
C GLY A 35 -49.63 44.08 13.88
N SER A 36 -49.34 42.83 14.27
CA SER A 36 -50.04 42.21 15.41
C SER A 36 -49.10 41.56 16.44
N ASP A 37 -49.08 42.16 17.62
CA ASP A 37 -48.38 41.78 18.86
C ASP A 37 -48.99 40.51 19.53
N GLN A 38 -49.38 39.51 18.73
CA GLN A 38 -49.81 38.21 19.24
C GLN A 38 -48.58 37.35 19.44
N SER A 39 -48.36 36.97 20.71
CA SER A 39 -47.44 35.92 21.17
C SER A 39 -47.22 34.87 20.08
N GLN A 40 -46.09 34.97 19.39
CA GLN A 40 -45.61 33.96 18.45
C GLN A 40 -45.33 32.70 19.24
N GLU A 41 -46.37 31.89 19.43
CA GLU A 41 -46.24 30.45 19.63
C GLU A 41 -45.68 29.92 18.32
N GLU A 42 -44.36 30.08 18.14
CA GLU A 42 -43.60 29.54 17.01
C GLU A 42 -44.02 28.09 16.86
N ALA A 43 -44.74 27.80 15.77
CA ALA A 43 -45.15 26.46 15.42
C ALA A 43 -43.89 25.61 15.29
N ARG A 44 -43.54 24.89 16.36
CA ARG A 44 -42.35 24.04 16.40
C ARG A 44 -42.48 23.01 15.29
N ILE A 45 -41.59 23.10 14.30
CA ILE A 45 -41.50 22.13 13.21
C ILE A 45 -41.27 20.75 13.84
N PRO A 46 -42.08 19.73 13.51
CA PRO A 46 -41.85 18.38 14.00
C PRO A 46 -40.42 17.91 13.67
N ILE A 47 -39.73 17.31 14.63
CA ILE A 47 -38.33 16.85 14.46
C ILE A 47 -38.21 15.88 13.26
N SER A 48 -39.23 15.06 13.00
CA SER A 48 -39.30 14.19 11.83
C SER A 48 -39.19 14.94 10.50
N ASP A 49 -39.76 16.13 10.42
CA ASP A 49 -39.75 16.95 9.19
C ASP A 49 -38.35 17.55 8.99
N VAL A 50 -37.67 17.91 10.08
CA VAL A 50 -36.26 18.35 10.03
C VAL A 50 -35.38 17.22 9.50
N TYR A 51 -35.55 15.98 9.99
CA TYR A 51 -34.81 14.81 9.49
C TYR A 51 -35.06 14.53 8.02
N GLU A 52 -36.32 14.55 7.56
CA GLU A 52 -36.64 14.31 6.16
C GLU A 52 -36.07 15.40 5.25
N ARG A 53 -36.12 16.67 5.65
CA ARG A 53 -35.54 17.78 4.88
C ARG A 53 -34.03 17.68 4.80
N ALA A 54 -33.37 17.49 5.93
CA ALA A 54 -31.93 17.25 6.00
C ALA A 54 -31.49 16.10 5.09
N ALA A 55 -32.17 14.97 5.21
CA ALA A 55 -31.84 13.77 4.46
C ALA A 55 -32.13 13.93 2.97
N SER A 56 -33.18 14.67 2.59
CA SER A 56 -33.44 15.05 1.18
C SER A 56 -32.28 15.86 0.63
N TYR A 57 -31.88 16.90 1.36
CA TYR A 57 -30.81 17.79 0.95
C TYR A 57 -29.49 17.06 0.69
N ILE A 58 -29.07 16.22 1.65
CA ILE A 58 -27.88 15.37 1.54
C ILE A 58 -28.03 14.38 0.37
N ALA A 59 -29.24 13.79 0.21
CA ALA A 59 -29.51 12.80 -0.81
C ALA A 59 -29.48 13.35 -2.24
N ASP A 60 -29.74 14.64 -2.41
CA ASP A 60 -29.73 15.34 -3.70
C ASP A 60 -28.31 15.72 -4.16
N PHE A 61 -27.29 15.46 -3.34
CA PHE A 61 -25.88 15.77 -3.60
C PHE A 61 -25.63 17.27 -3.88
N GLN A 62 -26.48 18.16 -3.35
CA GLN A 62 -26.35 19.61 -3.55
C GLN A 62 -25.47 20.25 -2.47
N ALA A 63 -24.75 21.29 -2.86
CA ALA A 63 -23.97 22.12 -1.95
C ALA A 63 -24.83 23.28 -1.44
N THR A 64 -24.76 23.58 -0.15
CA THR A 64 -25.47 24.72 0.46
C THR A 64 -25.09 26.04 -0.17
N ARG A 65 -23.85 26.15 -0.66
CA ARG A 65 -23.32 27.30 -1.39
C ARG A 65 -22.08 26.91 -2.21
N GLY A 66 -21.74 27.70 -3.23
CA GLY A 66 -20.66 27.36 -4.16
C GLY A 66 -19.26 27.27 -3.55
N ASP A 67 -18.96 28.03 -2.49
CA ASP A 67 -17.65 28.07 -1.84
C ASP A 67 -17.50 27.06 -0.68
N ILE A 68 -18.56 26.30 -0.35
CA ILE A 68 -18.51 25.28 0.72
C ILE A 68 -17.65 24.09 0.32
N ILE A 69 -17.61 23.77 -0.98
CA ILE A 69 -16.79 22.68 -1.50
C ILE A 69 -15.34 23.16 -1.51
N ARG A 70 -14.53 22.53 -0.66
CA ARG A 70 -13.14 22.91 -0.44
C ARG A 70 -12.23 21.71 -0.54
N ALA A 71 -11.00 21.96 -0.96
CA ALA A 71 -9.92 21.00 -0.95
C ALA A 71 -8.67 21.63 -0.31
N THR A 72 -7.73 20.80 0.12
CA THR A 72 -6.40 21.21 0.56
C THR A 72 -5.36 20.48 -0.28
N PRO A 73 -4.16 21.03 -0.52
CA PRO A 73 -3.08 20.25 -1.12
C PRO A 73 -2.69 19.08 -0.20
N CYS A 74 -2.42 17.90 -0.77
CA CYS A 74 -2.03 16.71 -0.01
C CYS A 74 -0.85 16.94 0.96
N TYR A 75 0.14 17.75 0.59
CA TYR A 75 1.28 18.03 1.45
C TYR A 75 0.93 18.81 2.73
N GLU A 76 -0.14 19.61 2.73
CA GLU A 76 -0.58 20.33 3.93
C GLU A 76 -1.17 19.37 4.96
N ALA A 77 -1.91 18.35 4.53
CA ALA A 77 -2.39 17.29 5.41
C ALA A 77 -1.25 16.43 6.00
N LEU A 78 -0.13 16.31 5.27
CA LEU A 78 1.07 15.59 5.72
C LEU A 78 2.08 16.46 6.49
N ARG A 79 1.88 17.78 6.53
CA ARG A 79 2.82 18.73 7.14
C ARG A 79 3.00 18.43 8.63
N GLY A 80 4.23 18.60 9.11
CA GLY A 80 4.56 18.31 10.51
C GLY A 80 4.31 16.85 10.89
N PHE A 81 4.61 15.93 9.97
CA PHE A 81 4.38 14.49 10.12
C PHE A 81 2.90 14.17 10.39
N GLY A 82 2.04 14.66 9.49
CA GLY A 82 0.59 14.49 9.59
C GLY A 82 -0.02 15.18 10.80
N TRP A 83 0.39 16.40 11.08
CA TRP A 83 -0.07 17.16 12.24
C TRP A 83 -1.60 17.26 12.30
N ALA A 84 -2.28 17.45 11.16
CA ALA A 84 -3.74 17.47 11.05
C ALA A 84 -4.38 16.15 11.55
N PHE A 85 -3.75 15.01 11.33
CA PHE A 85 -4.24 13.70 11.80
C PHE A 85 -3.96 13.44 13.28
N ARG A 86 -2.94 14.10 13.85
CA ARG A 86 -2.55 13.93 15.26
C ARG A 86 -3.28 14.90 16.19
N PHE A 87 -3.60 16.09 15.68
CA PHE A 87 -4.20 17.19 16.44
C PHE A 87 -5.36 17.80 15.65
N PRO A 88 -6.47 17.08 15.49
CA PRO A 88 -7.58 17.50 14.64
C PRO A 88 -8.17 18.87 15.04
N LYS A 89 -8.26 19.18 16.33
CA LYS A 89 -8.79 20.46 16.82
C LYS A 89 -7.94 21.67 16.44
N ALA A 90 -6.67 21.46 16.10
CA ALA A 90 -5.77 22.52 15.70
C ALA A 90 -5.72 22.71 14.18
N ALA A 91 -6.33 21.79 13.41
CA ALA A 91 -6.30 21.87 11.97
C ALA A 91 -6.99 23.13 11.45
N ASP A 92 -6.47 23.57 10.31
CA ASP A 92 -6.48 24.97 9.98
C ASP A 92 -7.28 25.18 8.69
N TYR A 93 -8.55 25.54 8.87
CA TYR A 93 -9.50 25.67 7.77
C TYR A 93 -8.99 26.59 6.65
N HIS A 94 -8.21 27.63 6.99
CA HIS A 94 -7.66 28.57 6.01
C HIS A 94 -6.65 27.96 5.03
N ARG A 95 -6.16 26.75 5.31
CA ARG A 95 -5.24 26.02 4.41
C ARG A 95 -5.96 25.26 3.30
N SER A 96 -7.28 25.10 3.44
CA SER A 96 -8.12 24.65 2.34
C SER A 96 -8.53 25.83 1.45
N PHE A 97 -8.92 25.55 0.21
CA PHE A 97 -9.39 26.53 -0.77
C PHE A 97 -10.70 26.05 -1.42
N PRO A 98 -11.62 26.97 -1.79
CA PRO A 98 -12.82 26.64 -2.54
C PRO A 98 -12.48 25.99 -3.90
N THR A 99 -13.24 24.98 -4.30
CA THR A 99 -13.06 24.28 -5.58
C THR A 99 -14.34 23.60 -6.00
N ASP A 100 -14.64 23.57 -7.31
CA ASP A 100 -15.76 22.80 -7.83
C ASP A 100 -15.44 21.30 -7.91
N LYS A 101 -14.15 20.94 -7.78
CA LYS A 101 -13.65 19.60 -8.05
C LYS A 101 -12.62 19.16 -7.03
N ILE A 102 -12.80 17.93 -6.55
CA ILE A 102 -11.91 17.28 -5.58
C ILE A 102 -11.26 16.09 -6.30
N GLN A 103 -9.93 16.02 -6.29
CA GLN A 103 -9.26 14.90 -6.95
C GLN A 103 -9.42 13.62 -6.11
N GLU A 104 -9.27 13.73 -4.79
CA GLU A 104 -9.41 12.60 -3.88
C GLU A 104 -10.16 12.99 -2.61
N PHE A 105 -11.20 12.24 -2.28
CA PHE A 105 -11.84 12.29 -0.99
C PHE A 105 -11.17 11.30 -0.05
N TRP A 106 -10.65 11.74 1.09
CA TRP A 106 -9.99 10.87 2.07
C TRP A 106 -10.93 10.49 3.21
N SER A 107 -11.50 9.29 3.11
CA SER A 107 -12.37 8.71 4.15
C SER A 107 -11.56 7.84 5.11
N HIS A 108 -11.73 8.08 6.41
CA HIS A 108 -11.01 7.36 7.45
C HIS A 108 -11.74 7.42 8.80
N SER A 109 -11.48 6.44 9.67
CA SER A 109 -11.92 6.51 11.06
C SER A 109 -10.92 7.31 11.89
N TRP A 110 -11.37 8.19 12.78
CA TRP A 110 -10.48 8.90 13.72
C TRP A 110 -9.91 8.04 14.85
N HIS A 111 -10.51 6.86 15.11
CA HIS A 111 -10.13 5.99 16.23
C HIS A 111 -8.87 5.18 15.98
N GLY A 112 -8.58 4.84 14.73
CA GLY A 112 -7.36 4.11 14.38
C GLY A 112 -6.09 4.95 14.59
N SER A 113 -4.95 4.26 14.70
CA SER A 113 -3.65 4.90 14.86
C SER A 113 -3.36 5.94 13.77
N ALA A 114 -3.23 7.21 14.16
CA ALA A 114 -2.87 8.30 13.25
C ALA A 114 -1.56 8.00 12.50
N LEU A 115 -0.54 7.47 13.19
CA LEU A 115 0.76 7.16 12.59
C LEU A 115 0.67 6.12 11.47
N ARG A 116 -0.23 5.13 11.58
CA ARG A 116 -0.45 4.12 10.53
C ARG A 116 -1.04 4.76 9.27
N LYS A 117 -2.03 5.64 9.44
CA LYS A 117 -2.63 6.43 8.34
C LYS A 117 -1.56 7.30 7.68
N ILE A 118 -0.86 8.13 8.46
CA ILE A 118 0.20 9.03 7.98
C ILE A 118 1.25 8.26 7.20
N SER A 119 1.76 7.14 7.75
CA SER A 119 2.75 6.29 7.08
C SER A 119 2.23 5.75 5.75
N THR A 120 0.96 5.33 5.71
CA THR A 120 0.33 4.82 4.48
C THR A 120 0.22 5.88 3.42
N VAL A 121 -0.21 7.09 3.79
CA VAL A 121 -0.33 8.22 2.88
C VAL A 121 1.05 8.66 2.37
N MET A 122 2.05 8.77 3.24
CA MET A 122 3.43 9.10 2.83
C MET A 122 3.97 8.10 1.81
N VAL A 123 3.84 6.80 2.09
CA VAL A 123 4.31 5.76 1.15
C VAL A 123 3.56 5.82 -0.18
N GLN A 124 2.25 6.07 -0.17
CA GLN A 124 1.44 6.12 -1.39
C GLN A 124 1.71 7.38 -2.23
N LYS A 125 1.84 8.54 -1.60
CA LYS A 125 1.94 9.84 -2.28
C LYS A 125 3.38 10.25 -2.57
N ASN A 126 4.29 9.96 -1.65
CA ASN A 126 5.68 10.40 -1.72
C ASN A 126 6.63 9.24 -2.08
N GLY A 127 6.20 7.98 -1.95
CA GLY A 127 7.06 6.81 -2.14
C GLY A 127 7.74 6.72 -3.50
N LEU A 128 7.02 7.00 -4.60
CA LEU A 128 7.66 6.98 -5.93
C LEU A 128 8.76 8.04 -6.05
N ALA A 129 8.46 9.28 -5.68
CA ALA A 129 9.44 10.37 -5.73
C ALA A 129 10.65 10.06 -4.83
N ALA A 130 10.40 9.50 -3.64
CA ALA A 130 11.44 9.07 -2.72
C ALA A 130 12.39 8.04 -3.32
N ILE A 131 11.86 6.96 -3.90
CA ILE A 131 12.69 5.93 -4.52
C ILE A 131 13.41 6.43 -5.78
N SER A 132 12.75 7.26 -6.59
CA SER A 132 13.39 7.88 -7.76
C SER A 132 14.55 8.79 -7.36
N ALA A 133 14.35 9.70 -6.40
CA ALA A 133 15.39 10.60 -5.90
C ALA A 133 16.53 9.82 -5.22
N GLY A 134 16.20 8.82 -4.39
CA GLY A 134 17.18 7.94 -3.76
C GLY A 134 18.00 7.15 -4.76
N THR A 135 17.38 6.66 -5.84
CA THR A 135 18.09 5.94 -6.90
C THR A 135 19.03 6.86 -7.68
N LEU A 136 18.61 8.07 -8.02
CA LEU A 136 19.49 9.06 -8.65
C LEU A 136 20.69 9.41 -7.77
N ALA A 137 20.46 9.61 -6.47
CA ALA A 137 21.52 9.86 -5.51
C ALA A 137 22.48 8.67 -5.36
N SER A 138 21.94 7.45 -5.29
CA SER A 138 22.73 6.22 -5.25
C SER A 138 23.64 6.09 -6.48
N LEU A 139 23.11 6.31 -7.69
CA LEU A 139 23.89 6.26 -8.93
C LEU A 139 24.99 7.33 -8.96
N LEU A 140 24.68 8.56 -8.53
CA LEU A 140 25.68 9.63 -8.45
C LEU A 140 26.82 9.26 -7.51
N LEU A 141 26.51 8.74 -6.32
CA LEU A 141 27.51 8.35 -5.32
C LEU A 141 28.34 7.14 -5.76
N VAL A 142 27.72 6.19 -6.46
CA VAL A 142 28.42 5.08 -7.12
C VAL A 142 29.41 5.62 -8.16
N CYS A 143 29.00 6.55 -9.03
CA CYS A 143 29.89 7.16 -10.02
C CYS A 143 31.06 7.91 -9.36
N LEU A 144 30.80 8.69 -8.31
CA LEU A 144 31.84 9.41 -7.55
C LEU A 144 32.82 8.44 -6.86
N PHE A 145 32.33 7.30 -6.38
CA PHE A 145 33.17 6.24 -5.82
C PHE A 145 34.06 5.59 -6.89
N VAL A 146 33.49 5.23 -8.06
CA VAL A 146 34.25 4.67 -9.19
C VAL A 146 35.33 5.64 -9.68
N ALA A 147 35.01 6.94 -9.72
CA ALA A 147 35.94 8.00 -10.11
C ALA A 147 37.02 8.32 -9.06
N GLY A 148 36.96 7.69 -7.88
CA GLY A 148 37.97 7.83 -6.84
C GLY A 148 37.79 9.02 -5.89
N TYR A 149 36.69 9.78 -6.00
CA TYR A 149 36.39 10.92 -5.13
C TYR A 149 35.89 10.52 -3.74
N LEU A 150 35.27 9.33 -3.61
CA LEU A 150 34.81 8.81 -2.33
C LEU A 150 35.77 7.73 -1.81
N PRO A 151 36.02 7.68 -0.49
CA PRO A 151 36.90 6.67 0.09
C PRO A 151 36.21 5.30 0.13
N GLY A 152 36.99 4.25 0.34
CA GLY A 152 36.50 2.90 0.56
C GLY A 152 37.36 2.16 1.58
N TYR A 153 37.01 0.90 1.86
CA TYR A 153 37.78 0.00 2.69
C TYR A 153 38.10 -1.28 1.91
N GLU A 154 39.29 -1.83 2.14
CA GLU A 154 39.67 -3.09 1.52
C GLU A 154 38.86 -4.23 2.14
N ARG A 155 38.40 -5.14 1.28
CA ARG A 155 37.68 -6.34 1.71
C ARG A 155 37.99 -7.48 0.75
N ALA A 156 38.21 -8.67 1.29
CA ALA A 156 38.31 -9.87 0.49
C ALA A 156 37.03 -10.07 -0.33
N PRO A 157 37.12 -10.44 -1.62
CA PRO A 157 35.93 -10.75 -2.38
C PRO A 157 35.22 -11.95 -1.79
N PHE A 158 33.89 -11.90 -1.80
CA PHE A 158 33.06 -13.02 -1.35
C PHE A 158 33.24 -14.27 -2.23
N GLN A 159 33.65 -14.09 -3.49
CA GLN A 159 33.99 -15.15 -4.42
C GLN A 159 35.49 -15.12 -4.69
N GLN A 160 36.14 -16.29 -4.77
CA GLN A 160 37.54 -16.39 -5.15
C GLN A 160 37.72 -15.98 -6.62
N THR A 161 37.98 -14.70 -6.88
CA THR A 161 38.22 -14.15 -8.23
C THR A 161 39.71 -14.09 -8.59
N GLY A 162 40.57 -14.70 -7.78
CA GLY A 162 42.03 -14.64 -7.93
C GLY A 162 42.64 -13.29 -7.50
N ARG A 163 41.84 -12.38 -6.94
CA ARG A 163 42.30 -11.16 -6.25
C ARG A 163 42.12 -11.31 -4.75
N ASP A 164 43.07 -10.75 -4.01
CA ASP A 164 43.07 -10.79 -2.55
C ASP A 164 42.04 -9.82 -1.95
N SER A 165 41.79 -8.66 -2.58
CA SER A 165 40.82 -7.67 -2.10
C SER A 165 40.26 -6.78 -3.21
N TYR A 166 39.10 -6.17 -2.94
CA TYR A 166 38.59 -4.99 -3.66
C TYR A 166 38.42 -3.84 -2.67
N LEU A 167 38.47 -2.61 -3.17
CA LEU A 167 38.10 -1.43 -2.40
C LEU A 167 36.58 -1.25 -2.47
N PHE A 168 35.89 -1.42 -1.35
CA PHE A 168 34.43 -1.32 -1.24
C PHE A 168 33.99 0.02 -0.65
N GLY A 169 32.85 0.52 -1.09
CA GLY A 169 32.14 1.65 -0.51
C GLY A 169 30.66 1.30 -0.31
N ILE A 170 30.00 1.92 0.66
CA ILE A 170 28.56 1.75 0.94
C ILE A 170 27.74 2.99 0.57
N TRP A 171 28.32 3.85 -0.28
CA TRP A 171 27.84 5.20 -0.54
C TRP A 171 26.52 5.20 -1.30
N GLY A 172 26.37 4.31 -2.29
CA GLY A 172 25.16 4.19 -3.07
C GLY A 172 23.96 3.83 -2.18
N MET A 173 24.10 2.80 -1.36
CA MET A 173 23.03 2.37 -0.45
C MET A 173 22.71 3.41 0.62
N VAL A 174 23.71 3.90 1.36
CA VAL A 174 23.49 4.83 2.48
C VAL A 174 22.95 6.17 1.97
N GLY A 175 23.56 6.73 0.93
CA GLY A 175 23.12 8.00 0.37
C GLY A 175 21.78 7.91 -0.34
N GLY A 176 21.53 6.82 -1.09
CA GLY A 176 20.22 6.58 -1.69
C GLY A 176 19.11 6.46 -0.63
N THR A 177 19.40 5.76 0.47
CA THR A 177 18.48 5.61 1.62
C THR A 177 18.20 6.95 2.30
N LEU A 178 19.25 7.72 2.58
CA LEU A 178 19.11 9.04 3.22
C LEU A 178 18.26 9.98 2.36
N VAL A 179 18.56 10.09 1.06
CA VAL A 179 17.79 10.92 0.13
C VAL A 179 16.35 10.43 -0.02
N ALA A 180 16.13 9.11 -0.04
CA ALA A 180 14.78 8.56 -0.07
C ALA A 180 13.98 8.91 1.20
N ILE A 181 14.57 8.83 2.39
CA ILE A 181 13.90 9.21 3.66
C ILE A 181 13.57 10.70 3.67
N VAL A 182 14.54 11.56 3.32
CA VAL A 182 14.33 13.02 3.26
C VAL A 182 13.23 13.36 2.25
N THR A 183 13.24 12.72 1.09
CA THR A 183 12.21 12.92 0.06
C THR A 183 10.86 12.37 0.50
N LEU A 184 10.80 11.20 1.14
CA LEU A 184 9.55 10.61 1.63
C LEU A 184 8.83 11.56 2.60
N ILE A 185 9.58 12.20 3.49
CA ILE A 185 9.06 13.14 4.50
C ILE A 185 8.81 14.52 3.91
N GLY A 186 9.70 15.01 3.04
CA GLY A 186 9.69 16.39 2.55
C GLY A 186 8.98 16.61 1.20
N TRP A 187 8.59 15.55 0.48
CA TRP A 187 7.94 15.69 -0.82
C TRP A 187 6.58 16.35 -0.71
N GLN A 188 6.37 17.40 -1.50
CA GLN A 188 5.17 18.21 -1.48
C GLN A 188 4.19 17.80 -2.57
N CYS A 189 3.46 16.70 -2.36
CA CYS A 189 2.37 16.31 -3.27
C CYS A 189 1.27 17.38 -3.28
N ARG A 190 0.98 17.97 -4.46
CA ARG A 190 0.01 19.07 -4.62
C ARG A 190 -1.39 18.61 -5.06
N THR A 191 -1.66 17.31 -5.08
CA THR A 191 -3.00 16.76 -5.37
C THR A 191 -4.04 17.41 -4.47
N PRO A 192 -5.12 18.03 -5.03
CA PRO A 192 -6.22 18.57 -4.26
C PRO A 192 -7.04 17.45 -3.61
N ILE A 193 -7.04 17.42 -2.29
CA ILE A 193 -7.71 16.40 -1.50
C ILE A 193 -8.78 17.02 -0.61
N PHE A 194 -9.82 16.25 -0.31
CA PHE A 194 -10.71 16.55 0.79
C PHE A 194 -10.30 15.74 2.02
N VAL A 195 -10.10 16.42 3.13
CA VAL A 195 -9.99 15.82 4.46
C VAL A 195 -10.80 16.69 5.42
N ASP A 196 -11.77 16.08 6.07
CA ASP A 196 -12.77 16.71 6.96
C ASP A 196 -12.16 17.76 7.89
N VAL A 197 -11.07 17.42 8.58
CA VAL A 197 -10.40 18.30 9.56
C VAL A 197 -9.88 19.62 8.98
N MET A 198 -9.56 19.66 7.69
CA MET A 198 -9.02 20.87 7.03
C MET A 198 -10.03 21.56 6.13
N CYS A 199 -10.97 20.79 5.57
CA CYS A 199 -11.93 21.29 4.58
C CYS A 199 -13.26 21.70 5.22
N ILE A 200 -13.55 21.29 6.45
CA ILE A 200 -14.72 21.71 7.23
C ILE A 200 -14.26 22.65 8.35
N HIS A 201 -14.98 23.75 8.55
CA HIS A 201 -14.65 24.72 9.60
C HIS A 201 -14.96 24.15 10.99
N GLN A 202 -13.95 23.72 11.73
CA GLN A 202 -14.14 22.98 12.98
C GLN A 202 -14.68 23.82 14.15
N SER A 203 -14.49 25.14 14.10
CA SER A 203 -14.81 26.06 15.22
C SER A 203 -16.07 26.89 15.01
N ASP A 204 -16.64 26.88 13.80
CA ASP A 204 -17.82 27.68 13.46
C ASP A 204 -18.96 26.68 13.26
N PRO A 205 -19.95 26.66 14.15
CA PRO A 205 -21.00 25.66 14.12
C PRO A 205 -21.84 25.75 12.84
N GLY A 206 -22.05 26.94 12.27
CA GLY A 206 -22.85 27.10 11.07
C GLY A 206 -22.16 26.64 9.81
N LEU A 207 -20.91 27.03 9.63
CA LEU A 207 -20.11 26.52 8.51
C LEU A 207 -19.91 25.00 8.60
N LYS A 208 -19.84 24.45 9.82
CA LYS A 208 -19.80 23.00 10.05
C LYS A 208 -21.12 22.34 9.65
N SER A 209 -22.27 22.86 10.08
CA SER A 209 -23.60 22.36 9.70
C SER A 209 -23.81 22.40 8.19
N GLU A 210 -23.47 23.52 7.54
CA GLU A 210 -23.54 23.68 6.08
C GLU A 210 -22.68 22.64 5.34
N ALA A 211 -21.46 22.39 5.83
CA ALA A 211 -20.58 21.39 5.24
C ALA A 211 -21.10 19.96 5.43
N LEU A 212 -21.71 19.65 6.59
CA LEU A 212 -22.33 18.35 6.85
C LEU A 212 -23.55 18.11 5.95
N LEU A 213 -24.39 19.13 5.76
CA LEU A 213 -25.49 19.10 4.77
C LEU A 213 -24.96 18.90 3.34
N SER A 214 -23.81 19.50 3.04
CA SER A 214 -23.16 19.40 1.73
C SER A 214 -22.32 18.13 1.53
N MET A 215 -22.31 17.17 2.48
CA MET A 215 -21.46 15.97 2.42
C MET A 215 -21.65 15.17 1.13
N GLY A 216 -22.90 15.05 0.65
CA GLY A 216 -23.21 14.47 -0.65
C GLY A 216 -22.46 15.19 -1.77
N ALA A 217 -22.53 16.52 -1.85
CA ALA A 217 -21.86 17.32 -2.87
C ALA A 217 -20.33 17.11 -2.88
N PHE A 218 -19.66 17.04 -1.73
CA PHE A 218 -18.22 16.75 -1.68
C PHE A 218 -17.89 15.41 -2.36
N LEU A 219 -18.67 14.36 -2.11
CA LEU A 219 -18.49 13.04 -2.71
C LEU A 219 -18.86 13.03 -4.20
N GLN A 220 -19.88 13.81 -4.59
CA GLN A 220 -20.25 13.98 -5.99
C GLN A 220 -19.15 14.69 -6.79
N SER A 221 -18.54 15.73 -6.23
CA SER A 221 -17.45 16.51 -6.83
C SER A 221 -16.09 15.79 -6.78
N SER A 222 -16.01 14.65 -6.12
CA SER A 222 -14.79 13.85 -5.98
C SER A 222 -14.59 12.87 -7.15
N GLU A 223 -13.40 12.88 -7.77
CA GLU A 223 -13.04 11.93 -8.82
C GLU A 223 -12.77 10.52 -8.27
N SER A 224 -12.23 10.48 -7.05
CA SER A 224 -11.89 9.23 -6.37
C SER A 224 -12.17 9.30 -4.88
N LEU A 225 -12.57 8.16 -4.31
CA LEU A 225 -12.73 7.97 -2.88
C LEU A 225 -11.62 7.06 -2.38
N HIS A 226 -10.75 7.61 -1.54
CA HIS A 226 -9.66 6.89 -0.89
C HIS A 226 -10.08 6.53 0.53
N VAL A 227 -10.33 5.24 0.76
CA VAL A 227 -10.70 4.71 2.06
C VAL A 227 -9.46 4.16 2.75
N TRP A 228 -9.06 4.77 3.86
CA TRP A 228 -7.99 4.25 4.70
C TRP A 228 -8.56 3.40 5.81
N TRP A 229 -8.53 2.12 5.55
CA TRP A 229 -9.25 1.17 6.35
C TRP A 229 -8.43 0.71 7.55
N ASP A 230 -9.04 0.79 8.73
CA ASP A 230 -8.59 0.15 9.95
C ASP A 230 -9.74 -0.67 10.57
N GLU A 231 -9.46 -1.38 11.67
CA GLU A 231 -10.43 -2.24 12.34
C GLU A 231 -11.69 -1.50 12.83
N THR A 232 -11.63 -0.18 12.98
CA THR A 232 -12.76 0.64 13.46
C THR A 232 -13.54 1.30 12.33
N PHE A 233 -13.11 1.17 11.07
CA PHE A 233 -13.71 1.90 9.94
C PHE A 233 -15.19 1.56 9.74
N VAL A 234 -15.54 0.27 9.66
CA VAL A 234 -16.95 -0.17 9.50
C VAL A 234 -17.80 0.04 10.73
N GLU A 235 -17.18 0.23 11.88
CA GLU A 235 -17.91 0.50 13.11
C GLU A 235 -18.44 1.93 13.11
N ARG A 236 -18.03 2.80 12.18
CA ARG A 236 -18.44 4.21 12.13
C ARG A 236 -19.48 4.40 11.04
N LEU A 237 -20.69 4.81 11.43
CA LEU A 237 -21.82 4.95 10.50
C LEU A 237 -21.51 5.93 9.35
N TRP A 238 -20.96 7.10 9.67
CA TRP A 238 -20.55 8.12 8.68
C TRP A 238 -19.51 7.59 7.67
N CYS A 239 -18.51 6.83 8.11
CA CYS A 239 -17.49 6.29 7.21
C CYS A 239 -18.08 5.31 6.18
N VAL A 240 -19.02 4.46 6.59
CA VAL A 240 -19.69 3.52 5.67
C VAL A 240 -20.71 4.26 4.80
N PHE A 241 -21.38 5.27 5.36
CA PHE A 241 -22.24 6.18 4.62
C PHE A 241 -21.49 6.88 3.48
N GLU A 242 -20.27 7.40 3.70
CA GLU A 242 -19.45 8.03 2.66
C GLU A 242 -19.18 7.09 1.47
N VAL A 243 -18.89 5.81 1.75
CA VAL A 243 -18.71 4.79 0.71
C VAL A 243 -20.02 4.58 -0.06
N GLY A 244 -21.14 4.49 0.66
CA GLY A 244 -22.48 4.37 0.08
C GLY A 244 -22.82 5.55 -0.82
N ALA A 245 -22.73 6.75 -0.29
CA ALA A 245 -22.99 8.01 -0.98
C ALA A 245 -22.11 8.16 -2.23
N PHE A 246 -20.82 7.83 -2.15
CA PHE A 246 -19.93 7.84 -3.31
C PHE A 246 -20.43 6.88 -4.40
N LEU A 247 -20.74 5.62 -4.05
CA LEU A 247 -21.27 4.63 -4.99
C LEU A 247 -22.64 5.02 -5.55
N GLY A 248 -23.50 5.66 -4.74
CA GLY A 248 -24.77 6.23 -5.17
C GLY A 248 -24.56 7.33 -6.21
N SER A 249 -23.64 8.26 -5.94
CA SER A 249 -23.29 9.35 -6.87
C SER A 249 -22.73 8.82 -8.21
N CYS A 250 -22.04 7.68 -8.19
CA CYS A 250 -21.55 7.03 -9.42
C CYS A 250 -22.69 6.57 -10.33
N LYS A 251 -23.81 6.11 -9.75
CA LYS A 251 -24.98 5.66 -10.52
C LYS A 251 -25.76 6.81 -11.15
N LEU A 252 -25.72 7.98 -10.52
CA LEU A 252 -26.39 9.20 -11.00
C LEU A 252 -25.57 9.97 -12.03
N SER A 253 -24.25 9.74 -12.12
CA SER A 253 -23.40 10.48 -13.04
C SER A 253 -23.45 9.87 -14.45
N ASP A 254 -24.29 10.44 -15.31
CA ASP A 254 -24.33 10.14 -16.76
C ASP A 254 -23.06 10.58 -17.51
N SER A 255 -22.11 11.22 -16.82
CA SER A 255 -20.94 11.86 -17.42
C SER A 255 -19.93 10.91 -18.07
N GLY A 256 -20.16 9.59 -18.02
CA GLY A 256 -19.25 8.56 -18.57
C GLY A 256 -17.88 8.52 -17.89
N ARG A 257 -17.60 9.38 -16.90
CA ARG A 257 -16.34 9.44 -16.18
C ARG A 257 -16.37 8.40 -15.06
N ALA A 258 -15.60 7.34 -15.21
CA ALA A 258 -15.47 6.32 -14.18
C ALA A 258 -14.83 6.90 -12.91
N LYS A 259 -15.64 7.07 -11.86
CA LYS A 259 -15.16 7.37 -10.51
C LYS A 259 -14.44 6.16 -9.92
N THR A 260 -13.37 6.40 -9.17
CA THR A 260 -12.51 5.31 -8.65
C THR A 260 -12.64 5.18 -7.12
N LEU A 261 -13.01 3.99 -6.64
CA LEU A 261 -12.97 3.64 -5.21
C LEU A 261 -11.65 2.91 -4.89
N VAL A 262 -10.82 3.50 -4.04
CA VAL A 262 -9.51 2.97 -3.64
C VAL A 262 -9.51 2.65 -2.15
N ILE A 263 -9.57 1.36 -1.80
CA ILE A 263 -9.52 0.93 -0.40
C ILE A 263 -8.12 0.44 -0.05
N ARG A 264 -7.54 0.98 1.02
CA ARG A 264 -6.15 0.70 1.44
C ARG A 264 -6.07 0.50 2.95
N PRO A 265 -5.57 -0.66 3.43
CA PRO A 265 -5.35 -0.86 4.85
C PRO A 265 -4.30 0.12 5.38
N THR A 266 -4.55 0.72 6.54
CA THR A 266 -3.63 1.66 7.20
C THR A 266 -2.29 1.01 7.62
N MET A 267 -2.22 -0.32 7.66
CA MET A 267 -0.99 -1.07 7.92
C MET A 267 -0.03 -1.14 6.72
N LEU A 268 -0.46 -0.73 5.52
CA LEU A 268 0.35 -0.80 4.31
C LEU A 268 1.64 0.02 4.46
N GLY A 269 1.52 1.28 4.89
CA GLY A 269 2.66 2.18 5.04
C GLY A 269 3.70 1.69 6.04
N THR A 270 3.25 1.32 7.25
CA THR A 270 4.15 0.80 8.30
C THR A 270 4.84 -0.48 7.85
N SER A 271 4.14 -1.37 7.14
CA SER A 271 4.74 -2.61 6.62
C SER A 271 5.74 -2.34 5.50
N SER A 272 5.50 -1.31 4.69
CA SER A 272 6.43 -0.87 3.64
C SER A 272 7.71 -0.33 4.24
N ILE A 273 7.59 0.58 5.21
CA ILE A 273 8.71 1.20 5.91
C ILE A 273 9.49 0.12 6.67
N ALA A 274 8.81 -0.76 7.40
CA ALA A 274 9.44 -1.88 8.10
C ALA A 274 10.23 -2.77 7.15
N THR A 275 9.65 -3.15 6.00
CA THR A 275 10.31 -4.01 5.01
C THR A 275 11.53 -3.31 4.41
N PHE A 276 11.40 -2.04 4.01
CA PHE A 276 12.48 -1.23 3.48
C PHE A 276 13.66 -1.15 4.45
N PHE A 277 13.41 -0.79 5.72
CA PHE A 277 14.47 -0.71 6.73
C PHE A 277 15.07 -2.07 7.08
N SER A 278 14.26 -3.14 7.08
CA SER A 278 14.77 -4.49 7.32
C SER A 278 15.73 -4.94 6.22
N LEU A 279 15.42 -4.63 4.96
CA LEU A 279 16.31 -4.90 3.82
C LEU A 279 17.57 -4.03 3.86
N PHE A 280 17.44 -2.77 4.24
CA PHE A 280 18.58 -1.88 4.47
C PHE A 280 19.52 -2.45 5.54
N VAL A 281 19.00 -2.79 6.72
CA VAL A 281 19.80 -3.36 7.83
C VAL A 281 20.45 -4.67 7.41
N ALA A 282 19.70 -5.55 6.72
CA ALA A 282 20.24 -6.79 6.18
C ALA A 282 21.41 -6.53 5.22
N HIS A 283 21.26 -5.58 4.29
CA HIS A 283 22.33 -5.27 3.33
C HIS A 283 23.53 -4.59 3.96
N VAL A 284 23.33 -3.63 4.87
CA VAL A 284 24.43 -3.04 5.64
C VAL A 284 25.20 -4.13 6.39
N SER A 285 24.48 -5.05 7.04
CA SER A 285 25.10 -6.17 7.74
C SER A 285 25.93 -7.03 6.78
N PHE A 286 25.37 -7.39 5.63
CA PHE A 286 26.09 -8.14 4.59
C PHE A 286 27.34 -7.41 4.09
N MET A 287 27.34 -6.08 4.03
CA MET A 287 28.47 -5.30 3.51
C MET A 287 29.56 -5.05 4.55
N VAL A 288 29.19 -4.89 5.81
CA VAL A 288 30.11 -4.51 6.91
C VAL A 288 30.74 -5.73 7.58
N ILE A 289 30.04 -6.86 7.64
CA ILE A 289 30.58 -8.05 8.30
C ILE A 289 31.77 -8.60 7.50
N PRO A 290 32.96 -8.74 8.14
CA PRO A 290 34.08 -9.43 7.52
C PRO A 290 33.75 -10.93 7.44
N PHE A 291 34.02 -11.54 6.29
CA PHE A 291 33.81 -12.97 6.05
C PHE A 291 35.13 -13.75 6.06
N ASP A 292 36.14 -13.21 6.76
CA ASP A 292 37.45 -13.88 6.93
C ASP A 292 37.28 -15.20 7.70
N ASP A 293 36.49 -15.17 8.77
CA ASP A 293 35.87 -16.36 9.35
C ASP A 293 34.45 -16.51 8.78
N LEU A 294 34.33 -17.38 7.76
CA LEU A 294 33.06 -17.63 7.08
C LEU A 294 31.96 -18.03 8.07
N LEU A 295 32.25 -18.90 9.04
CA LEU A 295 31.25 -19.39 9.97
C LEU A 295 30.75 -18.26 10.88
N LEU A 296 31.66 -17.51 11.49
CA LEU A 296 31.30 -16.41 12.37
C LEU A 296 30.55 -15.31 11.60
N GLY A 297 31.04 -14.95 10.40
CA GLY A 297 30.38 -13.96 9.54
C GLY A 297 28.95 -14.36 9.18
N TRP A 298 28.74 -15.62 8.81
CA TRP A 298 27.41 -16.17 8.53
C TRP A 298 26.51 -16.18 9.76
N ILE A 299 27.02 -16.50 10.95
CA ILE A 299 26.25 -16.47 12.19
C ILE A 299 25.77 -15.04 12.49
N ILE A 300 26.68 -14.06 12.46
CA ILE A 300 26.33 -12.65 12.73
C ILE A 300 25.32 -12.14 11.70
N PHE A 301 25.57 -12.40 10.41
CA PHE A 301 24.66 -12.00 9.34
C PHE A 301 23.28 -12.65 9.51
N SER A 302 23.22 -13.95 9.82
CA SER A 302 21.97 -14.68 10.07
C SER A 302 21.19 -14.06 11.22
N VAL A 303 21.85 -13.74 12.34
CA VAL A 303 21.19 -13.13 13.51
C VAL A 303 20.59 -11.77 13.15
N LEU A 304 21.34 -10.90 12.48
CA LEU A 304 20.85 -9.57 12.07
C LEU A 304 19.76 -9.65 11.00
N PHE A 305 19.91 -10.57 10.04
CA PHE A 305 18.92 -10.84 9.01
C PHE A 305 17.61 -11.38 9.61
N LEU A 306 17.69 -12.32 10.56
CA LEU A 306 16.53 -12.86 11.26
C LEU A 306 15.85 -11.80 12.12
N ALA A 307 16.61 -10.94 12.80
CA ALA A 307 16.06 -9.86 13.61
C ALA A 307 15.29 -8.84 12.76
N GLY A 308 15.90 -8.35 11.67
CA GLY A 308 15.24 -7.43 10.73
C GLY A 308 14.07 -8.11 10.00
N GLY A 309 14.29 -9.31 9.48
CA GLY A 309 13.29 -10.11 8.79
C GLY A 309 12.06 -10.42 9.65
N HIS A 310 12.26 -10.71 10.94
CA HIS A 310 11.17 -10.91 11.90
C HIS A 310 10.28 -9.68 12.02
N PHE A 311 10.86 -8.48 12.11
CA PHE A 311 10.07 -7.24 12.19
C PHE A 311 9.24 -6.98 10.92
N ALA A 312 9.86 -7.12 9.74
CA ALA A 312 9.14 -6.99 8.47
C ALA A 312 8.01 -8.02 8.35
N ALA A 313 8.30 -9.28 8.69
CA ALA A 313 7.33 -10.36 8.58
C ALA A 313 6.16 -10.21 9.56
N ARG A 314 6.44 -9.79 10.80
CA ARG A 314 5.40 -9.45 11.78
C ARG A 314 4.50 -8.34 11.23
N SER A 315 5.06 -7.28 10.67
CA SER A 315 4.27 -6.19 10.09
C SER A 315 3.41 -6.67 8.91
N LEU A 316 3.98 -7.45 7.99
CA LEU A 316 3.25 -8.03 6.86
C LEU A 316 2.10 -8.94 7.33
N ARG A 317 2.29 -9.72 8.40
CA ARG A 317 1.22 -10.51 8.99
C ARG A 317 0.10 -9.67 9.57
N SER A 318 0.45 -8.65 10.34
CA SER A 318 -0.54 -7.72 10.88
C SER A 318 -1.31 -7.04 9.75
N TYR A 319 -0.67 -6.72 8.62
CA TYR A 319 -1.34 -6.25 7.42
C TYR A 319 -2.35 -7.26 6.87
N PHE A 320 -1.94 -8.51 6.64
CA PHE A 320 -2.87 -9.54 6.15
C PHE A 320 -3.98 -9.86 7.17
N ALA A 321 -3.69 -9.72 8.47
CA ALA A 321 -4.68 -9.89 9.52
C ALA A 321 -5.75 -8.81 9.47
N ALA A 322 -5.32 -7.56 9.32
CA ALA A 322 -6.22 -6.46 9.13
C ALA A 322 -7.09 -6.74 7.91
N VAL A 323 -6.50 -7.03 6.74
CA VAL A 323 -7.24 -7.32 5.49
C VAL A 323 -8.31 -8.40 5.66
N GLU A 324 -7.98 -9.52 6.31
CA GLU A 324 -8.95 -10.59 6.57
C GLU A 324 -10.07 -10.13 7.51
N GLY A 325 -9.72 -9.43 8.60
CA GLY A 325 -10.68 -8.83 9.51
C GLY A 325 -11.63 -7.88 8.80
N MET A 326 -11.12 -7.07 7.86
CA MET A 326 -11.92 -6.15 7.04
C MET A 326 -12.95 -6.88 6.18
N LEU A 327 -12.57 -7.98 5.53
CA LEU A 327 -13.49 -8.77 4.71
C LEU A 327 -14.60 -9.42 5.54
N VAL A 328 -14.27 -9.90 6.73
CA VAL A 328 -15.26 -10.45 7.67
C VAL A 328 -16.22 -9.37 8.15
N GLN A 329 -15.68 -8.21 8.53
CA GLN A 329 -16.45 -7.03 8.94
C GLN A 329 -17.42 -6.56 7.85
N LEU A 330 -16.97 -6.46 6.60
CA LEU A 330 -17.82 -6.10 5.45
C LEU A 330 -18.95 -7.09 5.23
N ARG A 331 -18.65 -8.39 5.29
CA ARG A 331 -19.66 -9.45 5.07
C ARG A 331 -20.74 -9.45 6.15
N ASN A 332 -20.37 -9.11 7.38
CA ASN A 332 -21.25 -9.12 8.53
C ASN A 332 -21.80 -7.73 8.87
N PHE A 333 -21.52 -6.71 8.04
CA PHE A 333 -21.92 -5.34 8.32
C PHE A 333 -23.44 -5.23 8.47
N ARG A 334 -23.87 -4.54 9.53
CA ARG A 334 -25.25 -4.14 9.78
C ARG A 334 -25.29 -2.67 10.14
N ILE A 335 -26.17 -1.90 9.50
CA ILE A 335 -26.29 -0.47 9.73
C ILE A 335 -26.62 -0.17 11.19
N ARG A 336 -27.48 -1.00 11.80
CA ARG A 336 -27.91 -0.87 13.21
C ARG A 336 -26.76 -1.07 14.20
N GLU A 337 -25.76 -1.86 13.85
CA GLU A 337 -24.59 -2.14 14.70
C GLU A 337 -23.49 -1.08 14.53
N ALA A 338 -23.51 -0.32 13.43
CA ALA A 338 -22.57 0.78 13.22
C ALA A 338 -22.78 1.87 14.29
N LYS A 339 -21.72 2.32 14.92
CA LYS A 339 -21.72 3.36 15.96
C LYS A 339 -21.92 4.74 15.34
N CYS A 340 -22.84 5.50 15.93
CA CYS A 340 -23.04 6.93 15.79
C CYS A 340 -22.59 7.61 17.08
N GLN A 341 -22.00 8.80 17.00
CA GLN A 341 -21.54 9.52 18.19
C GLN A 341 -22.72 9.84 19.11
N CYS A 342 -23.80 10.42 18.57
CA CYS A 342 -25.01 10.74 19.33
C CYS A 342 -25.55 9.52 20.10
N CYS A 343 -25.52 8.34 19.50
CA CYS A 343 -26.04 7.11 20.10
C CYS A 343 -25.13 6.56 21.21
N MET A 344 -23.80 6.76 21.11
CA MET A 344 -22.85 6.31 22.13
C MET A 344 -22.91 7.17 23.39
N GLU A 345 -23.25 8.46 23.25
CA GLU A 345 -23.46 9.39 24.37
C GLU A 345 -24.80 9.17 25.08
N GLY A 346 -25.66 8.33 24.51
CA GLY A 346 -26.92 7.92 25.13
C GLY A 346 -28.00 8.98 25.05
N HIS A 347 -28.08 9.74 23.94
CA HIS A 347 -29.17 10.72 23.76
C HIS A 347 -30.52 10.04 24.01
N THR A 348 -31.21 10.53 25.03
CA THR A 348 -32.60 10.16 25.31
C THR A 348 -33.52 11.08 24.53
N GLU A 349 -34.75 10.65 24.25
CA GLU A 349 -35.75 11.52 23.58
C GLU A 349 -35.99 12.84 24.34
N ASP A 350 -35.71 12.87 25.64
CA ASP A 350 -35.83 14.05 26.52
C ASP A 350 -34.55 14.93 26.58
N ASP A 351 -33.51 14.61 25.81
CA ASP A 351 -32.21 15.30 25.90
C ASP A 351 -32.19 16.63 25.12
N SER A 352 -31.26 17.50 25.51
CA SER A 352 -31.05 18.83 24.93
C SER A 352 -30.69 18.83 23.44
N ASN A 353 -30.25 17.70 22.90
CA ASN A 353 -30.00 17.52 21.47
C ASN A 353 -30.95 16.45 20.89
N PRO A 354 -32.05 16.87 20.24
CA PRO A 354 -33.02 15.93 19.71
C PRO A 354 -32.56 15.22 18.43
N TYR A 355 -31.36 15.52 17.90
CA TYR A 355 -30.93 15.06 16.57
C TYR A 355 -30.07 13.80 16.61
N CYS A 356 -30.51 12.79 15.85
CA CYS A 356 -29.84 11.52 15.70
C CYS A 356 -29.27 11.34 14.28
N ASP A 357 -27.94 11.33 14.17
CA ASP A 357 -27.18 11.00 12.95
C ASP A 357 -27.73 9.78 12.24
N ARG A 358 -28.08 8.75 13.02
CA ARG A 358 -28.55 7.47 12.49
C ARG A 358 -29.82 7.64 11.70
N GLU A 359 -30.77 8.41 12.20
CA GLU A 359 -32.07 8.55 11.53
C GLU A 359 -31.91 9.30 10.21
N ILE A 360 -31.15 10.41 10.20
CA ILE A 360 -30.84 11.17 8.99
C ILE A 360 -30.15 10.26 7.95
N ILE A 361 -29.09 9.55 8.34
CA ILE A 361 -28.35 8.65 7.45
C ILE A 361 -29.23 7.50 6.95
N SER A 362 -30.06 6.91 7.82
CA SER A 362 -31.01 5.86 7.44
C SER A 362 -32.01 6.35 6.42
N ILE A 363 -32.54 7.58 6.55
CA ILE A 363 -33.42 8.19 5.54
C ILE A 363 -32.66 8.37 4.22
N CYS A 364 -31.45 8.94 4.22
CA CYS A 364 -30.63 9.08 3.00
C CYS A 364 -30.41 7.73 2.31
N ILE A 365 -30.07 6.70 3.08
CA ILE A 365 -29.88 5.34 2.57
C ILE A 365 -31.16 4.76 1.96
N ARG A 366 -32.31 4.97 2.60
CA ARG A 366 -33.61 4.57 2.05
C ARG A 366 -33.91 5.31 0.73
N LYS A 367 -33.56 6.60 0.61
CA LYS A 367 -33.73 7.35 -0.64
C LYS A 367 -32.85 6.84 -1.78
N TRP A 368 -31.57 6.55 -1.52
CA TRP A 368 -30.64 6.09 -2.56
C TRP A 368 -30.78 4.61 -2.93
N PHE A 369 -31.09 3.75 -1.97
CA PHE A 369 -31.04 2.29 -2.13
C PHE A 369 -32.40 1.61 -1.91
N GLY A 370 -33.45 2.37 -1.59
CA GLY A 370 -34.79 1.88 -1.28
C GLY A 370 -34.93 1.33 0.13
N THR A 371 -34.00 0.48 0.58
CA THR A 371 -34.02 -0.12 1.92
C THR A 371 -32.63 -0.22 2.54
N GLU A 372 -32.57 -0.21 3.87
CA GLU A 372 -31.31 -0.45 4.62
C GLU A 372 -30.70 -1.81 4.27
N SER A 373 -31.51 -2.86 4.12
CA SER A 373 -31.04 -4.20 3.74
C SER A 373 -30.42 -4.24 2.35
N ALA A 374 -30.94 -3.46 1.39
CA ALA A 374 -30.35 -3.33 0.06
C ALA A 374 -28.98 -2.65 0.12
N PHE A 375 -28.83 -1.64 0.98
CA PHE A 375 -27.55 -1.00 1.24
C PHE A 375 -26.55 -1.94 1.93
N GLU A 376 -26.96 -2.65 3.00
CA GLU A 376 -26.12 -3.64 3.66
C GLU A 376 -25.65 -4.73 2.69
N LYS A 377 -26.54 -5.20 1.81
CA LYS A 377 -26.19 -6.15 0.75
C LYS A 377 -25.15 -5.56 -0.20
N LEU A 378 -25.33 -4.31 -0.64
CA LEU A 378 -24.36 -3.61 -1.49
C LEU A 378 -22.99 -3.45 -0.82
N VAL A 379 -22.94 -3.14 0.47
CA VAL A 379 -21.69 -3.09 1.25
C VAL A 379 -21.05 -4.48 1.32
N ALA A 380 -21.84 -5.51 1.65
CA ALA A 380 -21.35 -6.88 1.77
C ALA A 380 -20.87 -7.48 0.44
N THR A 381 -21.47 -7.09 -0.70
CA THR A 381 -21.10 -7.60 -2.03
C THR A 381 -20.15 -6.66 -2.77
N ASP A 382 -20.58 -5.45 -3.10
CA ASP A 382 -19.93 -4.61 -4.10
C ASP A 382 -18.69 -3.92 -3.52
N VAL A 383 -18.78 -3.44 -2.27
CA VAL A 383 -17.62 -2.88 -1.55
C VAL A 383 -16.61 -3.98 -1.23
N SER A 384 -17.07 -5.15 -0.81
CA SER A 384 -16.21 -6.33 -0.61
C SER A 384 -15.53 -6.77 -1.92
N ALA A 385 -16.25 -6.76 -3.05
CA ALA A 385 -15.67 -7.06 -4.36
C ALA A 385 -14.70 -5.96 -4.84
N ALA A 386 -14.97 -4.69 -4.56
CA ALA A 386 -14.04 -3.60 -4.82
C ALA A 386 -12.75 -3.75 -3.99
N LEU A 387 -12.88 -4.09 -2.71
CA LEU A 387 -11.75 -4.41 -1.84
C LEU A 387 -10.99 -5.64 -2.35
N ALA A 388 -11.68 -6.73 -2.68
CA ALA A 388 -11.07 -7.94 -3.21
C ALA A 388 -10.35 -7.69 -4.53
N ARG A 389 -10.86 -6.83 -5.42
CA ARG A 389 -10.15 -6.38 -6.63
C ARG A 389 -8.93 -5.55 -6.28
N ALA A 390 -9.07 -4.55 -5.40
CA ALA A 390 -7.97 -3.71 -4.96
C ALA A 390 -6.83 -4.49 -4.27
N LEU A 391 -7.16 -5.64 -3.65
CA LEU A 391 -6.22 -6.58 -3.03
C LEU A 391 -5.76 -7.71 -3.96
N GLY A 392 -6.58 -8.08 -4.94
CA GLY A 392 -6.40 -9.22 -5.86
C GLY A 392 -5.53 -8.87 -7.05
N ASP A 393 -5.66 -7.65 -7.58
CA ASP A 393 -4.75 -7.12 -8.61
C ASP A 393 -3.32 -7.08 -8.09
N SER A 394 -3.15 -6.88 -6.79
CA SER A 394 -2.02 -7.32 -5.96
C SER A 394 -2.01 -6.54 -4.64
N SER A 395 -2.20 -7.22 -3.51
CA SER A 395 -2.09 -6.62 -2.18
C SER A 395 -0.74 -5.91 -2.00
N PHE A 396 0.27 -6.42 -2.70
CA PHE A 396 1.57 -5.80 -2.90
C PHE A 396 1.89 -5.80 -4.40
N SER A 397 1.67 -4.66 -5.06
CA SER A 397 2.00 -4.54 -6.48
C SER A 397 3.47 -4.81 -6.75
N TYR A 398 3.77 -5.27 -7.96
CA TYR A 398 5.16 -5.43 -8.41
C TYR A 398 5.95 -4.13 -8.20
N ARG A 399 5.34 -2.99 -8.55
CA ARG A 399 5.88 -1.66 -8.28
C ARG A 399 6.18 -1.43 -6.80
N TRP A 400 5.28 -1.84 -5.90
CA TRP A 400 5.52 -1.75 -4.47
C TRP A 400 6.70 -2.62 -4.02
N LEU A 401 6.76 -3.88 -4.49
CA LEU A 401 7.85 -4.81 -4.16
C LEU A 401 9.21 -4.25 -4.61
N LEU A 402 9.27 -3.62 -5.79
CA LEU A 402 10.45 -2.91 -6.27
C LEU A 402 10.80 -1.68 -5.43
N MET A 403 9.81 -0.91 -4.97
CA MET A 403 10.06 0.27 -4.15
C MET A 403 10.64 -0.11 -2.78
N VAL A 404 10.07 -1.13 -2.11
CA VAL A 404 10.57 -1.55 -0.80
C VAL A 404 11.91 -2.27 -0.88
N SER A 405 12.25 -2.86 -2.02
CA SER A 405 13.55 -3.51 -2.25
C SER A 405 14.68 -2.57 -2.66
N ALA A 406 14.45 -1.25 -2.70
CA ALA A 406 15.46 -0.29 -3.14
C ALA A 406 16.82 -0.36 -2.43
N PRO A 407 16.88 -0.49 -1.09
CA PRO A 407 18.15 -0.61 -0.40
C PRO A 407 18.97 -1.83 -0.85
N PHE A 408 18.29 -2.91 -1.23
CA PHE A 408 18.92 -4.13 -1.73
C PHE A 408 19.72 -3.81 -3.00
N TYR A 409 19.06 -3.27 -4.03
CA TYR A 409 19.73 -3.06 -5.31
C TYR A 409 20.73 -1.91 -5.29
N TRP A 410 20.56 -0.89 -4.44
CA TRP A 410 21.60 0.11 -4.21
C TRP A 410 22.86 -0.51 -3.59
N GLY A 411 22.71 -1.42 -2.63
CA GLY A 411 23.85 -2.15 -2.04
C GLY A 411 24.56 -3.07 -3.03
N TYR A 412 23.84 -3.64 -3.99
CA TYR A 412 24.50 -4.39 -5.07
C TYR A 412 25.20 -3.48 -6.08
N MET A 413 24.67 -2.28 -6.37
CA MET A 413 25.38 -1.30 -7.20
C MET A 413 26.71 -0.88 -6.57
N ASP A 414 26.78 -0.79 -5.24
CA ASP A 414 28.04 -0.59 -4.52
C ASP A 414 29.06 -1.73 -4.78
N GLN A 415 28.60 -2.98 -4.91
CA GLN A 415 29.47 -4.11 -5.28
C GLN A 415 29.94 -4.05 -6.74
N VAL A 416 29.09 -3.57 -7.66
CA VAL A 416 29.47 -3.32 -9.06
C VAL A 416 30.53 -2.21 -9.11
N ALA A 417 30.32 -1.14 -8.34
CA ALA A 417 31.22 0.00 -8.24
C ALA A 417 32.63 -0.40 -7.77
N ALA A 418 32.72 -1.28 -6.76
CA ALA A 418 33.99 -1.82 -6.27
C ALA A 418 34.80 -2.53 -7.38
N ARG A 419 34.13 -3.32 -8.22
CA ARG A 419 34.77 -4.06 -9.32
C ARG A 419 35.19 -3.14 -10.47
N LEU A 420 34.31 -2.20 -10.83
CA LEU A 420 34.63 -1.17 -11.84
C LEU A 420 35.85 -0.34 -11.42
N ARG A 421 35.89 0.10 -10.15
CA ARG A 421 37.03 0.86 -9.61
C ARG A 421 38.34 0.07 -9.66
N ALA A 422 38.25 -1.24 -9.52
CA ALA A 422 39.41 -2.12 -9.57
C ALA A 422 39.79 -2.53 -11.03
N GLY A 423 39.11 -2.00 -12.04
CA GLY A 423 39.34 -2.30 -13.46
C GLY A 423 38.81 -3.66 -13.93
N ASP A 424 38.02 -4.34 -13.11
CA ASP A 424 37.52 -5.69 -13.37
C ASP A 424 36.16 -5.64 -14.08
N MET A 425 36.20 -5.30 -15.37
CA MET A 425 34.99 -5.08 -16.17
C MET A 425 34.13 -6.33 -16.33
N LYS A 426 34.75 -7.51 -16.37
CA LYS A 426 34.04 -8.79 -16.55
C LYS A 426 33.21 -9.10 -15.31
N ASP A 427 33.82 -9.07 -14.13
CA ASP A 427 33.10 -9.38 -12.90
C ASP A 427 32.11 -8.28 -12.54
N ALA A 428 32.40 -7.02 -12.87
CA ALA A 428 31.44 -5.92 -12.74
C ALA A 428 30.18 -6.19 -13.59
N ALA A 429 30.34 -6.60 -14.85
CA ALA A 429 29.22 -6.92 -15.74
C ALA A 429 28.40 -8.11 -15.23
N VAL A 430 29.06 -9.19 -14.79
CA VAL A 430 28.38 -10.37 -14.20
C VAL A 430 27.60 -9.96 -12.95
N THR A 431 28.22 -9.20 -12.05
CA THR A 431 27.59 -8.70 -10.83
C THR A 431 26.38 -7.81 -11.16
N ALA A 432 26.49 -6.94 -12.16
CA ALA A 432 25.39 -6.09 -12.59
C ALA A 432 24.21 -6.89 -13.14
N ILE A 433 24.47 -7.91 -13.98
CA ILE A 433 23.42 -8.81 -14.50
C ILE A 433 22.72 -9.53 -13.35
N ILE A 434 23.48 -10.15 -12.43
CA ILE A 434 22.93 -10.82 -11.25
C ILE A 434 22.07 -9.84 -10.45
N THR A 435 22.56 -8.62 -10.24
CA THR A 435 21.83 -7.58 -9.51
C THR A 435 20.49 -7.27 -10.17
N LEU A 436 20.47 -7.02 -11.48
CA LEU A 436 19.25 -6.71 -12.21
C LEU A 436 18.28 -7.90 -12.17
N THR A 437 18.75 -9.12 -12.38
CA THR A 437 17.92 -10.33 -12.30
C THR A 437 17.32 -10.50 -10.90
N PHE A 438 18.11 -10.34 -9.85
CA PHE A 438 17.59 -10.47 -8.49
C PHE A 438 16.59 -9.37 -8.14
N SER A 439 16.90 -8.13 -8.51
CA SER A 439 16.11 -6.96 -8.11
C SER A 439 14.78 -6.88 -8.83
N PHE A 440 14.78 -7.17 -10.14
CA PHE A 440 13.61 -7.02 -10.99
C PHE A 440 12.82 -8.31 -11.22
N LEU A 441 13.43 -9.49 -11.05
CA LEU A 441 12.75 -10.76 -11.29
C LEU A 441 12.63 -11.59 -10.01
N ALA A 442 13.76 -12.00 -9.42
CA ALA A 442 13.75 -12.99 -8.36
C ALA A 442 13.08 -12.47 -7.08
N PHE A 443 13.45 -11.27 -6.61
CA PHE A 443 12.94 -10.73 -5.35
C PHE A 443 11.43 -10.46 -5.39
N PRO A 444 10.85 -9.78 -6.40
CA PRO A 444 9.41 -9.63 -6.49
C PRO A 444 8.68 -10.97 -6.62
N PHE A 445 9.25 -11.94 -7.34
CA PHE A 445 8.68 -13.28 -7.47
C PHE A 445 8.66 -14.03 -6.13
N ILE A 446 9.80 -14.09 -5.43
CA ILE A 446 9.94 -14.72 -4.11
C ILE A 446 9.04 -14.04 -3.09
N GLY A 447 9.00 -12.71 -3.08
CA GLY A 447 8.12 -11.95 -2.20
C GLY A 447 6.65 -12.29 -2.43
N ARG A 448 6.21 -12.36 -3.70
CA ARG A 448 4.84 -12.74 -4.06
C ARG A 448 4.53 -14.19 -3.68
N LEU A 449 5.45 -15.12 -3.92
CA LEU A 449 5.29 -16.52 -3.54
C LEU A 449 5.19 -16.66 -2.01
N GLY A 450 6.06 -15.98 -1.26
CA GLY A 450 6.05 -15.94 0.20
C GLY A 450 4.72 -15.40 0.74
N ILE A 451 4.18 -14.34 0.14
CA ILE A 451 2.85 -13.81 0.46
C ILE A 451 1.76 -14.87 0.24
N ILE A 452 1.75 -15.54 -0.91
CA ILE A 452 0.75 -16.58 -1.23
C ILE A 452 0.82 -17.74 -0.23
N LEU A 453 2.04 -18.19 0.08
CA LEU A 453 2.27 -19.27 1.03
C LEU A 453 1.84 -18.86 2.45
N ALA A 454 2.16 -17.63 2.88
CA ALA A 454 1.74 -17.10 4.18
C ALA A 454 0.21 -17.03 4.28
N CYS A 455 -0.48 -16.56 3.23
CA CYS A 455 -1.94 -16.54 3.18
C CYS A 455 -2.55 -17.95 3.24
N LYS A 456 -1.97 -18.94 2.54
CA LYS A 456 -2.43 -20.35 2.58
C LYS A 456 -2.22 -20.99 3.95
N ALA A 457 -1.03 -20.83 4.53
CA ALA A 457 -0.68 -21.40 5.83
C ALA A 457 -1.58 -20.85 6.96
N ARG A 458 -1.91 -19.56 6.90
CA ARG A 458 -2.79 -18.92 7.87
C ARG A 458 -4.20 -19.51 7.91
N ARG A 459 -4.78 -19.86 6.75
CA ARG A 459 -6.12 -20.49 6.69
C ARG A 459 -6.19 -21.80 7.48
N GLN A 460 -5.06 -22.45 7.72
CA GLN A 460 -5.00 -23.75 8.38
C GLN A 460 -4.76 -23.67 9.89
N ARG A 461 -4.42 -22.51 10.47
CA ARG A 461 -3.99 -22.43 11.87
C ARG A 461 -4.50 -21.19 12.60
N GLN A 462 -5.24 -21.41 13.69
CA GLN A 462 -5.71 -20.35 14.59
C GLN A 462 -4.71 -20.00 15.72
N GLN A 463 -3.66 -20.80 15.95
CA GLN A 463 -2.76 -20.59 17.08
C GLN A 463 -1.62 -19.61 16.77
N LEU A 464 -1.45 -18.58 17.62
CA LEU A 464 -0.48 -17.49 17.46
C LEU A 464 0.98 -17.96 17.40
N TRP A 465 1.39 -18.89 18.29
CA TRP A 465 2.78 -19.38 18.34
C TRP A 465 3.16 -20.18 17.07
N ALA A 466 2.20 -20.91 16.49
CA ALA A 466 2.43 -21.65 15.26
C ALA A 466 2.72 -20.71 14.08
N ASN A 467 2.17 -19.50 14.09
CA ASN A 467 2.46 -18.49 13.07
C ASN A 467 3.90 -17.96 13.21
N GLU A 468 4.38 -17.76 14.43
CA GLU A 468 5.75 -17.31 14.67
C GLU A 468 6.78 -18.36 14.24
N LEU A 469 6.53 -19.64 14.55
CA LEU A 469 7.36 -20.75 14.06
C LEU A 469 7.37 -20.84 12.53
N VAL A 470 6.25 -20.57 11.85
CA VAL A 470 6.20 -20.57 10.38
C VAL A 470 7.01 -19.42 9.81
N THR A 471 7.04 -18.23 10.42
CA THR A 471 8.00 -17.16 10.01
C THR A 471 9.39 -17.70 10.05
N PHE A 472 9.73 -18.23 11.22
CA PHE A 472 11.09 -18.62 11.51
C PHE A 472 11.52 -19.70 10.52
N ALA A 473 10.67 -20.70 10.29
CA ALA A 473 10.88 -21.75 9.30
C ALA A 473 11.03 -21.20 7.88
N VAL A 474 10.21 -20.24 7.43
CA VAL A 474 10.31 -19.65 6.09
C VAL A 474 11.63 -18.88 5.92
N PHE A 475 12.06 -18.10 6.91
CA PHE A 475 13.34 -17.39 6.85
C PHE A 475 14.53 -18.36 6.92
N VAL A 476 14.48 -19.34 7.82
CA VAL A 476 15.53 -20.36 7.98
C VAL A 476 15.62 -21.25 6.74
N ALA A 477 14.52 -21.58 6.08
CA ALA A 477 14.55 -22.38 4.84
C ALA A 477 14.97 -21.56 3.62
N GLY A 478 14.60 -20.27 3.56
CA GLY A 478 15.00 -19.38 2.46
C GLY A 478 16.48 -19.01 2.49
N PHE A 479 17.09 -18.99 3.67
CA PHE A 479 18.46 -18.56 3.87
C PHE A 479 19.52 -19.47 3.22
N PRO A 480 19.48 -20.81 3.37
CA PRO A 480 20.37 -21.73 2.66
C PRO A 480 20.25 -21.63 1.14
N VAL A 481 19.04 -21.37 0.61
CA VAL A 481 18.83 -21.21 -0.84
C VAL A 481 19.50 -19.92 -1.33
N ALA A 482 19.31 -18.80 -0.62
CA ALA A 482 19.99 -17.55 -0.95
C ALA A 482 21.51 -17.68 -0.81
N GLY A 483 21.98 -18.30 0.28
CA GLY A 483 23.39 -18.61 0.51
C GLY A 483 23.95 -19.45 -0.62
N ALA A 484 23.31 -20.55 -0.99
CA ALA A 484 23.74 -21.43 -2.08
C ALA A 484 23.81 -20.69 -3.42
N ILE A 485 22.84 -19.84 -3.75
CA ILE A 485 22.90 -19.08 -5.01
C ILE A 485 24.05 -18.05 -4.99
N LEU A 486 24.32 -17.41 -3.86
CA LEU A 486 25.40 -16.43 -3.73
C LEU A 486 26.79 -17.08 -3.67
N THR A 487 26.90 -18.26 -3.07
CA THR A 487 28.17 -18.99 -2.90
C THR A 487 28.43 -20.00 -4.01
N MET A 488 27.47 -20.26 -4.89
CA MET A 488 27.66 -21.18 -6.02
C MET A 488 28.84 -20.66 -6.86
N PRO A 489 29.96 -21.40 -6.93
CA PRO A 489 31.11 -20.95 -7.69
C PRO A 489 30.69 -20.79 -9.15
N HIS A 490 30.84 -19.59 -9.70
CA HIS A 490 30.63 -19.32 -11.14
C HIS A 490 31.65 -20.05 -12.04
N GLY A 491 32.46 -20.95 -11.47
CA GLY A 491 33.38 -21.89 -12.14
C GLY A 491 32.73 -22.78 -13.20
N GLY A 492 31.41 -22.72 -13.37
CA GLY A 492 30.73 -23.11 -14.61
C GLY A 492 31.34 -22.47 -15.87
N THR A 493 32.10 -21.37 -15.80
CA THR A 493 32.87 -20.88 -16.95
C THR A 493 34.12 -21.71 -17.28
N MET A 494 34.74 -22.40 -16.32
CA MET A 494 35.77 -23.40 -16.63
C MET A 494 35.15 -24.68 -17.20
N ALA A 495 34.02 -25.13 -16.65
CA ALA A 495 33.25 -26.23 -17.24
C ALA A 495 32.68 -25.85 -18.63
N ALA A 496 32.35 -24.57 -18.88
CA ALA A 496 31.92 -24.08 -20.19
C ALA A 496 33.10 -23.84 -21.15
N ALA A 497 34.30 -23.51 -20.65
CA ALA A 497 35.53 -23.49 -21.44
C ALA A 497 35.96 -24.92 -21.81
N GLU A 498 35.89 -25.88 -20.89
CA GLU A 498 36.02 -27.31 -21.17
C GLU A 498 34.91 -27.82 -22.09
N ALA A 499 33.67 -27.34 -21.94
CA ALA A 499 32.59 -27.67 -22.85
C ALA A 499 32.82 -27.05 -24.23
N LYS A 500 33.42 -25.85 -24.33
CA LYS A 500 33.79 -25.23 -25.60
C LYS A 500 34.94 -26.01 -26.28
N VAL A 501 35.93 -26.47 -25.51
CA VAL A 501 36.98 -27.40 -25.98
C VAL A 501 36.35 -28.72 -26.46
N ARG A 502 35.34 -29.25 -25.76
CA ARG A 502 34.60 -30.45 -26.19
C ARG A 502 33.65 -30.22 -27.37
N VAL A 503 33.13 -29.00 -27.56
CA VAL A 503 32.28 -28.62 -28.70
C VAL A 503 33.13 -28.41 -29.96
N GLU A 504 34.36 -27.90 -29.83
CA GLU A 504 35.34 -27.90 -30.92
C GLU A 504 35.75 -29.34 -31.29
N GLY A 505 35.97 -30.22 -30.30
CA GLY A 505 36.14 -31.65 -30.56
C GLY A 505 34.90 -32.33 -31.18
N LEU A 506 33.68 -31.90 -30.81
CA LEU A 506 32.43 -32.37 -31.43
C LEU A 506 32.32 -31.90 -32.89
N ARG A 507 32.83 -30.71 -33.20
CA ARG A 507 32.86 -30.14 -34.55
C ARG A 507 33.86 -30.87 -35.45
N GLU A 508 35.05 -31.17 -34.94
CA GLU A 508 36.05 -31.99 -35.63
C GLU A 508 35.54 -33.41 -35.88
N TRP A 509 34.83 -34.00 -34.90
CA TRP A 509 34.21 -35.32 -35.03
C TRP A 509 33.00 -35.33 -36.00
N LEU A 510 32.16 -34.30 -36.00
CA LEU A 510 31.08 -34.15 -36.99
C LEU A 510 31.63 -34.00 -38.42
N GLN A 511 32.84 -33.46 -38.57
CA GLN A 511 33.53 -33.37 -39.86
C GLN A 511 34.23 -34.67 -40.25
N SER A 512 34.52 -35.59 -39.31
CA SER A 512 35.18 -36.87 -39.60
C SER A 512 34.25 -37.95 -40.15
N GLY A 513 32.92 -37.76 -40.11
CA GLY A 513 31.96 -38.56 -40.88
C GLY A 513 31.73 -40.00 -40.41
N GLU A 514 32.15 -40.37 -39.20
CA GLU A 514 32.00 -41.75 -38.69
C GLU A 514 31.00 -41.85 -37.52
N GLY A 515 29.82 -42.43 -37.79
CA GLY A 515 28.99 -43.10 -36.77
C GLY A 515 27.62 -42.49 -36.44
N THR A 516 26.58 -43.35 -36.38
CA THR A 516 25.22 -43.04 -35.92
C THR A 516 25.19 -42.64 -34.44
N PHE A 517 24.52 -41.52 -34.14
CA PHE A 517 24.60 -40.83 -32.86
C PHE A 517 23.39 -41.12 -31.95
N ASP A 518 23.63 -41.69 -30.77
CA ASP A 518 22.61 -41.77 -29.71
C ASP A 518 22.66 -40.50 -28.84
N ILE A 519 21.73 -39.58 -29.12
CA ILE A 519 21.59 -38.28 -28.44
C ILE A 519 21.39 -38.47 -26.94
N GLN A 520 20.77 -39.55 -26.48
CA GLN A 520 20.44 -39.72 -25.07
C GLN A 520 21.67 -40.01 -24.20
N GLN A 521 22.61 -40.81 -24.71
CA GLN A 521 23.82 -41.18 -23.97
C GLN A 521 24.74 -39.97 -23.73
N LYS A 522 24.90 -39.09 -24.73
CA LYS A 522 25.75 -37.91 -24.62
C LYS A 522 25.15 -36.80 -23.75
N TYR A 523 23.81 -36.65 -23.74
CA TYR A 523 23.15 -35.74 -22.81
C TYR A 523 23.30 -36.18 -21.36
N ALA A 524 23.27 -37.49 -21.10
CA ALA A 524 23.55 -38.03 -19.78
C ALA A 524 25.00 -37.77 -19.34
N GLU A 525 25.99 -37.98 -20.21
CA GLU A 525 27.41 -37.73 -19.92
C GLU A 525 27.72 -36.25 -19.60
N ILE A 526 27.04 -35.30 -20.26
CA ILE A 526 27.20 -33.87 -19.98
C ILE A 526 26.68 -33.52 -18.58
N PHE A 527 25.53 -34.08 -18.17
CA PHE A 527 24.97 -33.85 -16.84
C PHE A 527 25.76 -34.54 -15.72
N TYR A 528 26.24 -35.77 -15.96
CA TYR A 528 27.10 -36.48 -14.99
C TYR A 528 28.47 -35.80 -14.84
N GLY A 529 29.01 -35.20 -15.90
CA GLY A 529 30.24 -34.40 -15.85
C GLY A 529 30.14 -33.13 -15.01
N TRP A 530 28.92 -32.65 -14.72
CA TRP A 530 28.68 -31.51 -13.83
C TRP A 530 28.47 -31.91 -12.35
N GLY A 531 28.70 -33.17 -12.00
CA GLY A 531 28.62 -33.67 -10.61
C GLY A 531 27.21 -33.99 -10.12
N TYR A 532 26.20 -33.99 -10.99
CA TYR A 532 24.83 -34.35 -10.62
C TYR A 532 24.63 -35.87 -10.78
N THR A 533 24.62 -36.61 -9.67
CA THR A 533 24.51 -38.08 -9.69
C THR A 533 23.06 -38.60 -9.71
N SER A 534 22.04 -37.75 -9.57
CA SER A 534 20.64 -38.21 -9.53
C SER A 534 19.62 -37.11 -9.84
N VAL A 535 19.53 -36.69 -11.11
CA VAL A 535 18.39 -35.87 -11.59
C VAL A 535 17.59 -36.68 -12.61
N PRO A 536 16.40 -37.18 -12.27
CA PRO A 536 15.52 -37.79 -13.26
C PRO A 536 14.97 -36.69 -14.18
N VAL A 537 15.34 -36.73 -15.46
CA VAL A 537 14.79 -35.85 -16.49
C VAL A 537 13.56 -36.52 -17.07
N THR A 538 12.37 -36.08 -16.67
CA THR A 538 11.11 -36.52 -17.28
C THR A 538 10.69 -35.52 -18.36
N LEU A 539 10.85 -35.89 -19.62
CA LEU A 539 10.27 -35.15 -20.75
C LEU A 539 8.78 -35.47 -20.84
N VAL A 540 7.92 -34.50 -20.54
CA VAL A 540 6.48 -34.63 -20.78
C VAL A 540 6.19 -34.17 -22.21
N SER A 541 5.96 -35.13 -23.12
CA SER A 541 5.37 -34.84 -24.41
C SER A 541 3.89 -34.55 -24.21
N CYS A 542 3.46 -33.30 -24.43
CA CYS A 542 2.04 -33.00 -24.57
C CYS A 542 1.63 -33.34 -26.00
N GLU A 543 1.16 -34.57 -26.23
CA GLU A 543 0.40 -34.88 -27.44
C GLU A 543 -0.88 -34.04 -27.44
N GLY A 544 -1.02 -33.13 -28.41
CA GLY A 544 -2.35 -32.62 -28.79
C GLY A 544 -2.54 -31.15 -29.13
N ARG A 545 -1.52 -30.31 -29.33
CA ARG A 545 -1.68 -28.98 -29.96
C ARG A 545 -0.44 -28.61 -30.81
N GLY A 546 -0.68 -27.99 -31.96
CA GLY A 546 0.25 -27.81 -33.09
C GLY A 546 1.56 -27.04 -32.83
N PRO A 547 2.34 -26.75 -33.89
CA PRO A 547 3.78 -26.59 -33.83
C PRO A 547 4.22 -25.18 -33.41
N THR A 548 3.86 -24.74 -32.21
CA THR A 548 4.48 -23.57 -31.55
C THR A 548 4.12 -23.59 -30.08
N SER A 549 4.88 -24.32 -29.25
CA SER A 549 5.10 -24.06 -27.81
C SER A 549 5.90 -25.21 -27.18
N LEU A 550 7.22 -25.16 -27.29
CA LEU A 550 8.09 -25.93 -26.40
C LEU A 550 8.32 -25.07 -25.15
N PHE A 551 7.53 -25.27 -24.09
CA PHE A 551 7.81 -24.63 -22.80
C PHE A 551 8.76 -25.53 -22.01
N VAL A 552 9.99 -25.08 -21.81
CA VAL A 552 10.91 -25.68 -20.84
C VAL A 552 10.55 -25.14 -19.46
N LEU A 553 9.83 -25.95 -18.69
CA LEU A 553 9.53 -25.67 -17.29
C LEU A 553 10.72 -26.15 -16.43
N LEU A 554 11.67 -25.27 -16.13
CA LEU A 554 12.68 -25.53 -15.10
C LEU A 554 12.06 -25.22 -13.73
N VAL A 555 11.36 -26.21 -13.16
CA VAL A 555 10.90 -26.17 -11.77
C VAL A 555 11.94 -26.84 -10.88
N LEU A 556 12.39 -26.06 -9.91
CA LEU A 556 12.99 -26.41 -8.63
C LEU A 556 12.65 -27.83 -8.16
N ALA A 557 13.48 -28.81 -8.51
CA ALA A 557 13.58 -30.07 -7.77
C ALA A 557 14.47 -29.84 -6.54
N GLY A 558 13.93 -29.13 -5.56
CA GLY A 558 14.60 -28.84 -4.28
C GLY A 558 13.68 -28.93 -3.06
N PHE A 559 12.44 -29.37 -3.24
CA PHE A 559 11.52 -29.69 -2.14
C PHE A 559 10.72 -30.93 -2.51
N GLY A 560 11.19 -32.07 -2.01
CA GLY A 560 10.62 -33.39 -2.26
C GLY A 560 11.31 -34.47 -1.46
N MET A 561 11.42 -34.29 -0.14
CA MET A 561 11.25 -35.29 0.92
C MET A 561 10.97 -34.57 2.24
#